data_AF-A0A3R7J0N5-F1
#
_entry.id   AF-A0A3R7J0N5-F1
#
_cell.length_a   1.000
_cell.length_b   1.000
_cell.length_c   1.000
_cell.angle_alpha   90.00
_cell.angle_beta   90.00
_cell.angle_gamma   90.00
#
_symmetry.space_group_name_H-M   'P 1'
#
loop_
_entity.id
_entity.type
_entity.pdbx_description
1 polymer ?
#
loop_
_entity_poly.entity_id
_entity_poly.type
_entity_poly.pdbx_seq_one_letter_code
_entity_poly.pdbx_strand_id
1 'polypeptide(L)'
;MCRCSAKLDLEEYVDLSNSIIPGATASEYIECFRELLDGACGDANSISSTFQRHKDNAFQLEMAVKIQVLKRSCVAKYSFLMESISVERIDVLESKMRDLQKEMKGLRLEVVSGQNSAVLELQNEMAKLRGDLDGRVKLISDLRGEMNALRADNGKLYVIHAQGMRLSGDLIIWGQTGSKNVVGTDGTVKGLNSGTYLVTVVVNYYGGEVRLMKNSLCFQAAFSTYSPNIAISNTLACFIRVTKRDTLSVHCIQSILTKTSYLTLVRLSE
;
A
#
# COMPACT_ATOMS: atom_id res chain seq x y z
N MET A 1 -5.30 -48.87 48.87
CA MET A 1 -5.89 -48.32 50.10
C MET A 1 -4.86 -48.42 51.22
N CYS A 2 -4.19 -47.31 51.56
CA CYS A 2 -3.34 -47.26 52.74
C CYS A 2 -4.24 -47.29 53.99
N ARG A 3 -4.08 -48.30 54.84
CA ARG A 3 -4.63 -48.29 56.20
C ARG A 3 -3.86 -47.23 57.00
N CYS A 4 -4.43 -46.06 57.21
CA CYS A 4 -3.92 -45.13 58.19
C CYS A 4 -3.99 -45.79 59.57
N SER A 5 -2.89 -45.72 60.31
CA SER A 5 -2.72 -46.29 61.64
C SER A 5 -3.83 -45.85 62.60
N ALA A 6 -4.27 -46.78 63.46
CA ALA A 6 -5.18 -46.47 64.55
C ALA A 6 -4.59 -45.36 65.42
N LYS A 7 -5.45 -44.49 65.95
CA LYS A 7 -5.07 -43.40 66.84
C LYS A 7 -4.44 -44.03 68.10
N LEU A 8 -3.12 -43.91 68.23
CA LEU A 8 -2.37 -44.39 69.39
C LEU A 8 -2.73 -43.56 70.62
N ASP A 9 -2.77 -44.18 71.79
CA ASP A 9 -2.94 -43.46 73.05
C ASP A 9 -1.64 -42.72 73.42
N LEU A 10 -1.76 -41.65 74.21
CA LEU A 10 -0.66 -40.73 74.52
C LEU A 10 0.56 -41.44 75.15
N GLU A 11 0.29 -42.47 75.96
CA GLU A 11 1.29 -43.32 76.63
C GLU A 11 2.01 -44.26 75.64
N GLU A 12 1.42 -44.53 74.47
CA GLU A 12 2.04 -45.35 73.42
C GLU A 12 3.00 -44.53 72.53
N TYR A 13 2.97 -43.19 72.65
CA TYR A 13 3.87 -42.31 71.90
C TYR A 13 5.26 -42.17 72.53
N VAL A 14 5.42 -42.49 73.82
CA VAL A 14 6.70 -42.39 74.54
C VAL A 14 7.06 -43.76 75.11
N ASP A 15 8.07 -44.40 74.52
CA ASP A 15 8.62 -45.67 74.96
C ASP A 15 10.08 -45.53 75.40
N LEU A 16 10.65 -46.59 75.95
CA LEU A 16 12.06 -46.59 76.38
C LEU A 16 13.06 -46.37 75.22
N SER A 17 12.62 -46.54 73.96
CA SER A 17 13.45 -46.33 72.77
C SER A 17 13.49 -44.87 72.31
N ASN A 18 12.49 -44.06 72.66
CA ASN A 18 12.42 -42.63 72.33
C ASN A 18 12.43 -41.69 73.56
N SER A 19 12.59 -42.24 74.77
CA SER A 19 12.80 -41.50 76.01
C SER A 19 14.20 -40.87 76.11
N ILE A 20 14.38 -39.73 75.42
CA ILE A 20 15.59 -38.87 75.49
C ILE A 20 15.80 -38.21 76.88
N ILE A 21 14.77 -38.10 77.72
CA ILE A 21 14.77 -37.43 79.03
C ILE A 21 14.43 -38.48 80.10
N PRO A 22 15.42 -38.96 80.87
CA PRO A 22 15.21 -40.00 81.87
C PRO A 22 14.22 -39.55 82.96
N GLY A 23 13.13 -40.29 83.13
CA GLY A 23 12.13 -40.07 84.20
C GLY A 23 11.04 -39.05 83.88
N ALA A 24 10.97 -38.52 82.65
CA ALA A 24 9.88 -37.64 82.23
C ALA A 24 8.62 -38.43 81.82
N THR A 25 7.45 -37.92 82.22
CA THR A 25 6.13 -38.43 81.85
C THR A 25 5.76 -38.03 80.42
N ALA A 26 4.83 -38.76 79.79
CA ALA A 26 4.35 -38.43 78.44
C ALA A 26 3.77 -37.00 78.34
N SER A 27 3.18 -36.48 79.44
CA SER A 27 2.66 -35.12 79.50
C SER A 27 3.76 -34.04 79.48
N GLU A 28 4.87 -34.27 80.19
CA GLU A 28 6.03 -33.35 80.22
C GLU A 28 6.75 -33.33 78.85
N TYR A 29 6.75 -34.47 78.14
CA TYR A 29 7.21 -34.55 76.76
C TYR A 29 6.42 -33.65 75.81
N ILE A 30 5.09 -33.63 75.95
CA ILE A 30 4.20 -32.83 75.10
C ILE A 30 4.35 -31.35 75.39
N GLU A 31 4.49 -30.98 76.65
CA GLU A 31 4.74 -29.58 77.03
C GLU A 31 6.07 -29.10 76.44
N CYS A 32 7.12 -29.92 76.55
CA CYS A 32 8.41 -29.62 75.95
C CYS A 32 8.36 -29.53 74.41
N PHE A 33 7.63 -30.43 73.74
CA PHE A 33 7.45 -30.37 72.29
C PHE A 33 6.65 -29.14 71.85
N ARG A 34 5.67 -28.72 72.66
CA ARG A 34 4.86 -27.53 72.39
C ARG A 34 5.71 -26.27 72.53
N GLU A 35 6.50 -26.15 73.59
CA GLU A 35 7.47 -25.06 73.76
C GLU A 35 8.49 -25.03 72.61
N LEU A 36 8.95 -26.19 72.14
CA LEU A 36 9.85 -26.29 70.99
C LEU A 36 9.18 -25.81 69.69
N LEU A 37 7.96 -26.25 69.40
CA LEU A 37 7.22 -25.85 68.19
C LEU A 37 6.87 -24.37 68.19
N ASP A 38 6.49 -23.83 69.34
CA ASP A 38 6.17 -22.40 69.49
C ASP A 38 7.43 -21.52 69.46
N GLY A 39 8.60 -22.05 69.84
CA GLY A 39 9.89 -21.34 69.85
C GLY A 39 10.74 -21.49 68.56
N ALA A 40 10.51 -22.51 67.73
CA ALA A 40 11.41 -22.90 66.62
C ALA A 40 11.23 -22.12 65.30
N CYS A 41 10.66 -20.90 65.32
CA CYS A 41 10.54 -20.09 64.09
C CYS A 41 11.82 -19.30 63.73
N GLY A 42 12.91 -19.40 64.53
CA GLY A 42 14.04 -18.47 64.46
C GLY A 42 15.34 -18.94 63.80
N ASP A 43 15.64 -20.25 63.73
CA ASP A 43 16.99 -20.69 63.36
C ASP A 43 17.00 -21.99 62.53
N ALA A 44 16.90 -21.84 61.21
CA ALA A 44 16.90 -22.93 60.22
C ALA A 44 18.24 -23.71 60.16
N ASN A 45 19.27 -23.29 60.90
CA ASN A 45 20.57 -23.96 61.02
C ASN A 45 20.62 -25.08 62.07
N SER A 46 19.52 -25.35 62.79
CA SER A 46 19.47 -26.35 63.88
C SER A 46 19.20 -27.79 63.43
N ILE A 47 18.89 -27.99 62.14
CA ILE A 47 18.54 -29.29 61.54
C ILE A 47 19.59 -29.64 60.49
N SER A 48 20.40 -30.67 60.75
CA SER A 48 21.27 -31.25 59.73
C SER A 48 20.62 -32.51 59.17
N SER A 49 20.37 -32.56 57.86
CA SER A 49 19.85 -33.75 57.18
C SER A 49 20.86 -34.32 56.20
N THR A 50 20.99 -35.64 56.19
CA THR A 50 21.79 -36.38 55.20
C THR A 50 20.92 -37.43 54.51
N PHE A 51 20.91 -37.41 53.18
CA PHE A 51 20.20 -38.38 52.37
C PHE A 51 21.20 -39.31 51.68
N GLN A 52 21.09 -40.61 51.93
CA GLN A 52 22.01 -41.59 51.38
C GLN A 52 21.26 -42.79 50.83
N ARG A 53 21.84 -43.44 49.82
CA ARG A 53 21.32 -44.70 49.30
C ARG A 53 21.76 -45.83 50.24
N HIS A 54 20.79 -46.53 50.82
CA HIS A 54 21.02 -47.66 51.71
C HIS A 54 21.16 -48.96 50.90
N LYS A 55 21.61 -50.06 51.54
CA LYS A 55 21.63 -51.38 50.88
C LYS A 55 20.20 -51.82 50.54
N ASP A 56 20.04 -52.59 49.46
CA ASP A 56 18.76 -53.10 48.94
C ASP A 56 17.78 -52.07 48.34
N ASN A 57 18.30 -51.08 47.62
CA ASN A 57 17.49 -50.11 46.84
C ASN A 57 16.56 -49.20 47.65
N ALA A 58 16.65 -49.26 48.99
CA ALA A 58 16.03 -48.32 49.91
C ALA A 58 16.89 -47.05 50.03
N PHE A 59 16.23 -45.93 50.30
CA PHE A 59 16.92 -44.68 50.64
C PHE A 59 16.81 -44.44 52.13
N GLN A 60 17.84 -43.86 52.74
CA GLN A 60 17.82 -43.49 54.14
C GLN A 60 17.98 -41.98 54.26
N LEU A 61 17.00 -41.35 54.90
CA LEU A 61 17.07 -39.97 55.31
C LEU A 61 17.37 -39.96 56.81
N GLU A 62 18.55 -39.47 57.18
CA GLU A 62 18.91 -39.21 58.57
C GLU A 62 18.77 -37.71 58.84
N MET A 63 18.04 -37.36 59.89
CA MET A 63 17.88 -36.00 60.36
C MET A 63 18.35 -35.91 61.81
N ALA A 64 19.27 -34.99 62.09
CA ALA A 64 19.68 -34.66 63.43
C ALA A 64 19.19 -33.25 63.77
N VAL A 65 18.42 -33.15 64.85
CA VAL A 65 17.84 -31.90 65.34
C VAL A 65 18.45 -31.60 66.69
N LYS A 66 19.13 -30.46 66.81
CA LYS A 66 19.62 -29.98 68.09
C LYS A 66 18.47 -29.29 68.83
N ILE A 67 18.06 -29.85 69.95
CA ILE A 67 16.99 -29.31 70.80
C ILE A 67 17.57 -28.90 72.15
N GLN A 68 16.99 -27.88 72.77
CA GLN A 68 17.35 -27.44 74.11
C GLN A 68 16.15 -27.65 75.01
N VAL A 69 16.28 -28.60 75.94
CA VAL A 69 15.22 -28.97 76.88
C VAL A 69 15.71 -28.73 78.29
N LEU A 70 14.93 -28.00 79.11
CA LEU A 70 15.27 -27.68 80.50
C LEU A 70 16.71 -27.12 80.67
N LYS A 71 17.12 -26.22 79.77
CA LYS A 71 18.46 -25.60 79.69
C LYS A 71 19.62 -26.57 79.39
N ARG A 72 19.35 -27.83 79.04
CA ARG A 72 20.36 -28.79 78.54
C ARG A 72 20.22 -28.95 77.03
N SER A 73 21.34 -28.91 76.30
CA SER A 73 21.34 -29.16 74.85
C SER A 73 21.46 -30.66 74.58
N CYS A 74 20.53 -31.22 73.81
CA CYS A 74 20.60 -32.59 73.29
C CYS A 74 20.38 -32.60 71.78
N VAL A 75 20.81 -33.68 71.12
CA VAL A 75 20.62 -33.86 69.67
C VAL A 75 19.75 -35.08 69.46
N ALA A 76 18.53 -34.87 68.99
CA ALA A 76 17.62 -35.93 68.59
C ALA A 76 17.99 -36.39 67.17
N LYS A 77 18.25 -37.68 67.00
CA LYS A 77 18.53 -38.27 65.69
C LYS A 77 17.36 -39.13 65.24
N TYR A 78 16.83 -38.81 64.07
CA TYR A 78 15.75 -39.54 63.42
C TYR A 78 16.30 -40.20 62.15
N SER A 79 16.12 -41.51 62.04
CA SER A 79 16.47 -42.27 60.85
C SER A 79 15.20 -42.76 60.18
N PHE A 80 14.96 -42.31 58.95
CA PHE A 80 13.84 -42.73 58.13
C PHE A 80 14.34 -43.65 57.02
N LEU A 81 14.00 -44.94 57.12
CA LEU A 81 14.18 -45.87 56.02
C LEU A 81 13.02 -45.67 55.03
N MET A 82 13.34 -45.20 53.83
CA MET A 82 12.41 -44.97 52.75
C MET A 82 12.42 -46.15 51.79
N GLU A 83 11.29 -46.82 51.69
CA GLU A 83 11.05 -47.82 50.67
C GLU A 83 10.89 -47.13 49.30
N SER A 84 11.49 -47.70 48.26
CA SER A 84 11.34 -47.16 46.91
C SER A 84 9.89 -47.31 46.47
N ILE A 85 9.20 -46.19 46.24
CA ILE A 85 7.91 -46.22 45.57
C ILE A 85 8.13 -46.43 44.07
N SER A 86 7.61 -47.53 43.53
CA SER A 86 7.56 -47.75 42.09
C SER A 86 6.47 -46.84 41.53
N VAL A 87 6.86 -45.75 40.87
CA VAL A 87 5.91 -44.96 40.07
C VAL A 87 5.59 -45.78 38.84
N GLU A 88 4.32 -46.08 38.61
CA GLU A 88 3.94 -46.88 37.45
C GLU A 88 4.34 -46.11 36.19
N ARG A 89 4.93 -46.84 35.25
CA ARG A 89 5.36 -46.28 33.96
C ARG A 89 4.17 -45.62 33.22
N ILE A 90 2.96 -46.07 33.53
CA ILE A 90 1.68 -45.53 33.06
C ILE A 90 1.45 -44.10 33.59
N ASP A 91 1.66 -43.83 34.88
CA ASP A 91 1.45 -42.51 35.48
C ASP A 91 2.39 -41.45 34.86
N VAL A 92 3.65 -41.83 34.63
CA VAL A 92 4.64 -40.95 33.99
C VAL A 92 4.24 -40.63 32.55
N LEU A 93 3.78 -41.63 31.81
CA LEU A 93 3.32 -41.45 30.43
C LEU A 93 2.04 -40.61 30.38
N GLU A 94 1.12 -40.82 31.31
CA GLU A 94 -0.12 -40.06 31.41
C GLU A 94 0.17 -38.57 31.69
N SER A 95 1.12 -38.27 32.60
CA SER A 95 1.55 -36.89 32.85
C SER A 95 2.13 -36.25 31.59
N LYS A 96 3.05 -36.96 30.90
CA LYS A 96 3.63 -36.46 29.65
C LYS A 96 2.58 -36.24 28.56
N MET A 97 1.59 -37.12 28.48
CA MET A 97 0.50 -36.98 27.51
C MET A 97 -0.37 -35.76 27.82
N ARG A 98 -0.68 -35.51 29.10
CA ARG A 98 -1.40 -34.29 29.52
C ARG A 98 -0.60 -33.03 29.18
N ASP A 99 0.71 -33.03 29.43
CA ASP A 99 1.58 -31.89 29.12
C ASP A 99 1.62 -31.60 27.62
N LEU A 100 1.81 -32.63 26.79
CA LEU A 100 1.79 -32.50 25.33
C LEU A 100 0.43 -32.01 24.81
N GLN A 101 -0.68 -32.51 25.36
CA GLN A 101 -2.01 -32.04 24.99
C GLN A 101 -2.23 -30.56 25.34
N LYS A 102 -1.69 -30.10 26.47
CA LYS A 102 -1.77 -28.71 26.89
C LYS A 102 -0.97 -27.80 25.97
N GLU A 103 0.25 -28.20 25.62
CA GLU A 103 1.11 -27.47 24.69
C GLU A 103 0.49 -27.40 23.29
N MET A 104 -0.05 -28.52 22.78
CA MET A 104 -0.70 -28.55 21.47
C MET A 104 -1.97 -27.67 21.42
N LYS A 105 -2.72 -27.58 22.52
CA LYS A 105 -3.84 -26.63 22.63
C LYS A 105 -3.36 -25.17 22.62
N GLY A 106 -2.27 -24.87 23.31
CA GLY A 106 -1.65 -23.54 23.32
C GLY A 106 -1.22 -23.10 21.92
N LEU A 107 -0.47 -23.94 21.22
CA LEU A 107 -0.02 -23.67 19.85
C LEU A 107 -1.18 -23.48 18.88
N ARG A 108 -2.26 -24.26 19.00
CA ARG A 108 -3.46 -24.07 18.17
C ARG A 108 -4.14 -22.72 18.42
N LEU A 109 -4.22 -22.27 19.67
CA LEU A 109 -4.78 -20.96 20.01
C LEU A 109 -3.90 -19.82 19.46
N GLU A 110 -2.58 -19.93 19.55
CA GLU A 110 -1.65 -18.94 19.01
C GLU A 110 -1.72 -18.86 17.48
N VAL A 111 -1.75 -20.00 16.78
CA VAL A 111 -1.89 -20.03 15.32
C VAL A 111 -3.21 -19.41 14.88
N VAL A 112 -4.31 -19.74 15.54
CA VAL A 112 -5.63 -19.16 15.22
C VAL A 112 -5.66 -17.66 15.52
N SER A 113 -5.11 -17.23 16.65
CA SER A 113 -5.04 -15.80 17.01
C SER A 113 -4.16 -15.01 16.03
N GLY A 114 -2.99 -15.54 15.69
CA GLY A 114 -2.06 -14.93 14.74
C GLY A 114 -2.63 -14.86 13.32
N GLN A 115 -3.26 -15.94 12.85
CA GLN A 115 -3.96 -15.95 11.55
C GLN A 115 -5.11 -14.95 11.53
N ASN A 116 -5.93 -14.89 12.59
CA ASN A 116 -7.03 -13.94 12.66
C ASN A 116 -6.54 -12.48 12.62
N SER A 117 -5.44 -12.17 13.31
CA SER A 117 -4.82 -10.84 13.30
C SER A 117 -4.31 -10.48 11.89
N ALA A 118 -3.55 -11.36 11.25
CA ALA A 118 -3.00 -11.12 9.92
C ALA A 118 -4.10 -10.99 8.85
N VAL A 119 -5.15 -11.82 8.94
CA VAL A 119 -6.31 -11.74 8.04
C VAL A 119 -7.04 -10.41 8.20
N LEU A 120 -7.23 -9.92 9.43
CA LEU A 120 -7.90 -8.65 9.69
C LEU A 120 -7.10 -7.46 9.11
N GLU A 121 -5.78 -7.48 9.27
CA GLU A 121 -4.89 -6.44 8.74
C GLU A 121 -4.92 -6.41 7.20
N LEU A 122 -4.84 -7.57 6.56
CA LEU A 122 -4.99 -7.70 5.10
C LEU A 122 -6.36 -7.23 4.62
N GLN A 123 -7.44 -7.53 5.36
CA GLN A 123 -8.79 -7.05 5.02
C GLN A 123 -8.89 -5.52 5.07
N ASN A 124 -8.26 -4.88 6.06
CA ASN A 124 -8.22 -3.42 6.17
C ASN A 124 -7.42 -2.77 5.03
N GLU A 125 -6.25 -3.31 4.71
CA GLU A 125 -5.46 -2.85 3.56
C GLU A 125 -6.22 -3.01 2.23
N MET A 126 -6.89 -4.14 2.04
CA MET A 126 -7.74 -4.36 0.86
C MET A 126 -8.91 -3.37 0.78
N ALA A 127 -9.55 -3.04 1.91
CA ALA A 127 -10.62 -2.05 1.95
C ALA A 127 -10.12 -0.66 1.57
N LYS A 128 -8.95 -0.26 2.08
CA LYS A 128 -8.31 1.02 1.75
C LYS A 128 -7.92 1.10 0.27
N LEU A 129 -7.30 0.06 -0.28
CA LEU A 129 -6.95 -0.01 -1.70
C LEU A 129 -8.18 0.04 -2.60
N ARG A 130 -9.26 -0.64 -2.21
CA ARG A 130 -10.55 -0.57 -2.93
C ARG A 130 -11.09 0.86 -2.97
N GLY A 131 -11.00 1.60 -1.87
CA GLY A 131 -11.42 3.01 -1.81
C GLY A 131 -10.58 3.91 -2.73
N ASP A 132 -9.25 3.76 -2.73
CA ASP A 132 -8.36 4.54 -3.63
C ASP A 132 -8.66 4.24 -5.11
N LEU A 133 -8.89 2.96 -5.45
CA LEU A 133 -9.23 2.55 -6.81
C LEU A 133 -10.52 3.21 -7.29
N ASP A 134 -11.56 3.23 -6.46
CA ASP A 134 -12.85 3.82 -6.79
C ASP A 134 -12.73 5.34 -7.01
N GLY A 135 -11.95 6.03 -6.16
CA GLY A 135 -11.62 7.44 -6.33
C GLY A 135 -10.90 7.74 -7.65
N ARG A 136 -9.92 6.91 -8.02
CA ARG A 136 -9.21 7.04 -9.31
C ARG A 136 -10.12 6.78 -10.51
N VAL A 137 -11.00 5.78 -10.43
CA VAL A 137 -11.97 5.49 -11.50
C VAL A 137 -12.86 6.70 -11.76
N LYS A 138 -13.33 7.36 -10.70
CA LYS A 138 -14.12 8.59 -10.81
C LYS A 138 -13.33 9.72 -11.49
N LEU A 139 -12.10 9.98 -11.03
CA LEU A 139 -11.23 11.00 -11.63
C LEU A 139 -10.96 10.75 -13.12
N ILE A 140 -10.74 9.48 -13.51
CA ILE A 140 -10.54 9.09 -14.92
C ILE A 140 -11.80 9.36 -15.75
N SER A 141 -12.98 9.10 -15.18
CA SER A 141 -14.26 9.39 -15.84
C SER A 141 -14.45 10.89 -16.06
N ASP A 142 -14.16 11.70 -15.04
CA ASP A 142 -14.29 13.15 -15.09
C ASP A 142 -13.31 13.75 -16.12
N LEU A 143 -12.03 13.38 -16.06
CA LEU A 143 -11.01 13.80 -17.02
C LEU A 143 -11.35 13.39 -18.46
N ARG A 144 -11.95 12.20 -18.65
CA ARG A 144 -12.43 11.76 -19.96
C ARG A 144 -13.57 12.63 -20.46
N GLY A 145 -14.48 13.04 -19.58
CA GLY A 145 -15.53 14.00 -19.87
C GLY A 145 -14.97 15.35 -20.32
N GLU A 146 -14.04 15.91 -19.55
CA GLU A 146 -13.35 17.16 -19.89
C GLU A 146 -12.58 17.07 -21.21
N MET A 147 -11.84 15.99 -21.44
CA MET A 147 -11.11 15.77 -22.70
C MET A 147 -12.07 15.68 -23.90
N ASN A 148 -13.23 15.05 -23.73
CA ASN A 148 -14.24 14.99 -24.78
C ASN A 148 -14.88 16.35 -25.04
N ALA A 149 -15.15 17.14 -23.99
CA ALA A 149 -15.63 18.51 -24.12
C ALA A 149 -14.60 19.40 -24.83
N LEU A 150 -13.33 19.34 -24.43
CA LEU A 150 -12.20 20.02 -25.10
C LEU A 150 -12.03 19.58 -26.55
N ARG A 151 -12.23 18.30 -26.86
CA ARG A 151 -12.19 17.80 -28.25
C ARG A 151 -13.37 18.31 -29.08
N ALA A 152 -14.53 18.48 -28.45
CA ALA A 152 -15.70 19.08 -29.10
C ALA A 152 -15.52 20.59 -29.32
N ASP A 153 -14.89 21.28 -28.37
CA ASP A 153 -14.68 22.74 -28.37
C ASP A 153 -13.49 23.18 -29.23
N ASN A 154 -12.41 22.39 -29.27
CA ASN A 154 -11.29 22.54 -30.20
C ASN A 154 -11.67 22.04 -31.60
N GLY A 155 -12.75 22.59 -32.15
CA GLY A 155 -13.28 22.31 -33.47
C GLY A 155 -12.14 22.15 -34.47
N LYS A 156 -12.13 20.98 -35.14
CA LYS A 156 -11.14 20.58 -36.17
C LYS A 156 -10.51 21.81 -36.81
N LEU A 157 -9.22 22.05 -36.56
CA LEU A 157 -8.49 23.13 -37.21
C LEU A 157 -8.67 22.99 -38.73
N TYR A 158 -9.52 23.81 -39.33
CA TYR A 158 -9.83 23.71 -40.75
C TYR A 158 -8.76 24.49 -41.51
N VAL A 159 -7.73 23.77 -41.95
CA VAL A 159 -6.65 24.30 -42.77
C VAL A 159 -6.89 23.94 -44.23
N ILE A 160 -6.92 24.94 -45.09
CA ILE A 160 -6.96 24.78 -46.54
C ILE A 160 -5.64 25.31 -47.08
N HIS A 161 -4.97 24.51 -47.90
CA HIS A 161 -3.72 24.88 -48.56
C HIS A 161 -3.84 24.63 -50.06
N ALA A 162 -3.43 25.62 -50.87
CA ALA A 162 -3.47 25.53 -52.31
C ALA A 162 -2.24 26.19 -52.96
N GLN A 163 -1.83 25.68 -54.10
CA GLN A 163 -0.64 26.10 -54.84
C GLN A 163 -1.05 26.83 -56.12
N GLY A 164 -0.41 27.96 -56.44
CA GLY A 164 -0.69 28.74 -57.63
C GLY A 164 -0.23 28.01 -58.89
N MET A 165 -1.14 27.67 -59.79
CA MET A 165 -0.87 26.84 -60.96
C MET A 165 -0.64 27.68 -62.23
N ARG A 166 -1.45 28.71 -62.43
CA ARG A 166 -1.38 29.61 -63.59
C ARG A 166 -2.20 30.87 -63.34
N LEU A 167 -2.09 31.84 -64.24
CA LEU A 167 -3.03 32.96 -64.33
C LEU A 167 -4.11 32.68 -65.39
N SER A 168 -5.31 33.18 -65.11
CA SER A 168 -6.40 33.30 -66.07
C SER A 168 -6.88 34.75 -66.05
N GLY A 169 -6.47 35.53 -67.06
CA GLY A 169 -6.58 36.99 -66.97
C GLY A 169 -5.69 37.50 -65.83
N ASP A 170 -6.28 38.25 -64.89
CA ASP A 170 -5.60 38.70 -63.68
C ASP A 170 -5.81 37.72 -62.49
N LEU A 171 -6.57 36.64 -62.64
CA LEU A 171 -6.90 35.74 -61.55
C LEU A 171 -5.88 34.60 -61.41
N ILE A 172 -5.35 34.40 -60.20
CA ILE A 172 -4.52 33.23 -59.91
C ILE A 172 -5.40 32.00 -59.76
N ILE A 173 -5.15 30.98 -60.58
CA ILE A 173 -5.80 29.69 -60.49
C ILE A 173 -5.01 28.79 -59.53
N TRP A 174 -5.68 28.34 -58.48
CA TRP A 174 -5.08 27.51 -57.44
C TRP A 174 -5.36 26.02 -57.67
N GLY A 175 -4.36 25.18 -57.43
CA GLY A 175 -4.51 23.73 -57.29
C GLY A 175 -4.51 23.38 -55.81
N GLN A 176 -5.62 22.87 -55.29
CA GLN A 176 -5.69 22.44 -53.89
C GLN A 176 -5.14 21.03 -53.72
N THR A 177 -4.34 20.83 -52.67
CA THR A 177 -3.88 19.50 -52.22
C THR A 177 -4.63 19.12 -50.95
N GLY A 178 -5.58 18.18 -51.03
CA GLY A 178 -6.37 17.72 -49.87
C GLY A 178 -7.71 17.07 -50.22
N SER A 179 -8.45 16.61 -49.21
CA SER A 179 -9.67 15.79 -49.38
C SER A 179 -10.98 16.58 -49.59
N LYS A 180 -10.98 17.91 -49.39
CA LYS A 180 -12.14 18.79 -49.66
C LYS A 180 -11.75 19.90 -50.63
N ASN A 181 -12.19 19.82 -51.88
CA ASN A 181 -11.97 20.87 -52.88
C ASN A 181 -12.93 22.05 -52.63
N VAL A 182 -12.44 23.07 -51.94
CA VAL A 182 -13.13 24.37 -51.77
C VAL A 182 -12.64 25.41 -52.78
N VAL A 183 -11.54 25.12 -53.46
CA VAL A 183 -11.04 25.89 -54.59
C VAL A 183 -11.77 25.42 -55.85
N GLY A 184 -12.53 26.32 -56.48
CA GLY A 184 -13.17 26.07 -57.77
C GLY A 184 -12.16 25.95 -58.91
N THR A 185 -12.56 25.32 -60.02
CA THR A 185 -11.76 25.27 -61.26
C THR A 185 -11.54 26.66 -61.87
N ASP A 186 -12.34 27.64 -61.44
CA ASP A 186 -12.23 29.06 -61.77
C ASP A 186 -11.20 29.80 -60.91
N GLY A 187 -10.49 29.12 -60.00
CA GLY A 187 -9.47 29.73 -59.13
C GLY A 187 -10.05 30.49 -57.94
N THR A 188 -11.36 30.47 -57.74
CA THR A 188 -12.01 31.16 -56.62
C THR A 188 -12.26 30.17 -55.48
N VAL A 189 -11.98 30.57 -54.24
CA VAL A 189 -12.34 29.78 -53.06
C VAL A 189 -13.80 30.05 -52.71
N LYS A 190 -14.61 28.99 -52.64
CA LYS A 190 -16.05 29.06 -52.34
C LYS A 190 -16.45 27.97 -51.34
N GLY A 191 -17.63 28.12 -50.72
CA GLY A 191 -18.16 27.08 -49.83
C GLY A 191 -17.42 26.93 -48.50
N LEU A 192 -16.74 27.99 -48.06
CA LEU A 192 -16.14 28.05 -46.73
C LEU A 192 -17.23 28.05 -45.65
N ASN A 193 -16.95 27.41 -44.53
CA ASN A 193 -17.82 27.52 -43.36
C ASN A 193 -17.80 28.97 -42.85
N SER A 194 -18.90 29.42 -42.24
CA SER A 194 -18.92 30.77 -41.68
C SER A 194 -17.98 30.87 -40.47
N GLY A 195 -17.25 31.96 -40.34
CA GLY A 195 -16.35 32.18 -39.21
C GLY A 195 -15.18 33.09 -39.53
N THR A 196 -14.25 33.17 -38.58
CA THR A 196 -13.03 33.99 -38.72
C THR A 196 -11.89 33.14 -39.27
N TYR A 197 -11.27 33.60 -40.35
CA TYR A 197 -10.17 32.94 -41.02
C TYR A 197 -8.92 33.81 -40.97
N LEU A 198 -7.77 33.21 -40.65
CA LEU A 198 -6.48 33.75 -41.05
C LEU A 198 -6.21 33.34 -42.49
N VAL A 199 -6.01 34.32 -43.36
CA VAL A 199 -5.69 34.16 -44.77
C VAL A 199 -4.27 34.60 -44.99
N THR A 200 -3.45 33.71 -45.54
CA THR A 200 -2.08 33.99 -45.93
C THR A 200 -1.90 33.63 -47.39
N VAL A 201 -1.47 34.60 -48.19
CA VAL A 201 -1.19 34.44 -49.61
C VAL A 201 0.25 34.84 -49.85
N VAL A 202 1.03 33.96 -50.45
CA VAL A 202 2.39 34.25 -50.92
C VAL A 202 2.35 34.17 -52.43
N VAL A 203 2.67 35.29 -53.10
CA VAL A 203 2.71 35.36 -54.56
C VAL A 203 4.13 35.66 -55.01
N ASN A 204 4.65 34.78 -55.86
CA ASN A 204 5.96 34.89 -56.49
C ASN A 204 5.77 35.26 -57.96
N TYR A 205 6.21 36.46 -58.34
CA TYR A 205 5.88 37.10 -59.62
C TYR A 205 6.90 38.19 -60.01
N TYR A 206 6.79 38.75 -61.22
CA TYR A 206 7.75 39.75 -61.75
C TYR A 206 7.43 41.20 -61.37
N GLY A 207 6.60 41.41 -60.35
CA GLY A 207 6.23 42.72 -59.84
C GLY A 207 4.95 43.29 -60.43
N GLY A 208 4.51 44.43 -59.91
CA GLY A 208 3.16 44.99 -60.12
C GLY A 208 2.26 44.78 -58.90
N GLU A 209 0.95 44.76 -59.14
CA GLU A 209 -0.07 44.67 -58.10
C GLU A 209 -0.54 43.23 -57.86
N VAL A 210 -0.67 42.88 -56.57
CA VAL A 210 -1.36 41.67 -56.09
C VAL A 210 -2.46 42.08 -55.13
N ARG A 211 -3.69 41.58 -55.35
CA ARG A 211 -4.86 41.87 -54.50
C ARG A 211 -5.51 40.60 -53.98
N LEU A 212 -5.79 40.59 -52.68
CA LEU A 212 -6.69 39.65 -52.05
C LEU A 212 -8.10 40.25 -52.06
N MET A 213 -9.00 39.58 -52.77
CA MET A 213 -10.39 39.98 -52.93
C MET A 213 -11.30 39.08 -52.11
N LYS A 214 -12.29 39.68 -51.47
CA LYS A 214 -13.46 39.00 -50.92
C LYS A 214 -14.69 39.50 -51.67
N ASN A 215 -15.35 38.61 -52.40
CA ASN A 215 -16.36 38.96 -53.38
C ASN A 215 -15.78 39.99 -54.37
N SER A 216 -16.38 41.17 -54.47
CA SER A 216 -15.89 42.29 -55.28
C SER A 216 -15.01 43.30 -54.53
N LEU A 217 -14.80 43.11 -53.22
CA LEU A 217 -14.07 44.06 -52.37
C LEU A 217 -12.61 43.65 -52.20
N CYS A 218 -11.70 44.60 -52.43
CA CYS A 218 -10.28 44.42 -52.15
C CYS A 218 -10.02 44.55 -50.64
N PHE A 219 -9.56 43.48 -50.01
CA PHE A 219 -9.23 43.45 -48.58
C PHE A 219 -7.79 43.85 -48.31
N GLN A 220 -6.87 43.41 -49.16
CA GLN A 220 -5.46 43.71 -49.01
C GLN A 220 -4.82 43.75 -50.39
N ALA A 221 -3.90 44.68 -50.59
CA ALA A 221 -3.12 44.81 -51.80
C ALA A 221 -1.64 44.97 -51.47
N ALA A 222 -0.77 44.45 -52.33
CA ALA A 222 0.66 44.73 -52.32
C ALA A 222 1.08 45.23 -53.69
N PHE A 223 1.96 46.22 -53.70
CA PHE A 223 2.49 46.84 -54.91
C PHE A 223 3.99 46.69 -54.93
N SER A 224 4.51 46.46 -56.13
CA SER A 224 5.94 46.40 -56.35
C SER A 224 6.28 46.88 -57.75
N THR A 225 7.52 47.31 -57.94
CA THR A 225 8.02 47.69 -59.25
C THR A 225 8.10 46.45 -60.15
N TYR A 226 7.54 46.55 -61.34
CA TYR A 226 7.68 45.51 -62.34
C TYR A 226 9.13 45.40 -62.81
N SER A 227 9.67 44.18 -62.81
CA SER A 227 11.02 43.85 -63.25
C SER A 227 10.99 42.51 -63.99
N PRO A 228 11.06 42.49 -65.33
CA PRO A 228 10.80 41.29 -66.15
C PRO A 228 11.76 40.12 -65.89
N ASN A 229 12.92 40.38 -65.28
CA ASN A 229 13.96 39.39 -65.04
C ASN A 229 14.23 39.13 -63.55
N ILE A 230 13.53 39.81 -62.65
CA ILE A 230 13.72 39.68 -61.21
C ILE A 230 12.38 39.30 -60.60
N ALA A 231 12.23 38.03 -60.25
CA ALA A 231 11.08 37.58 -59.49
C ALA A 231 11.19 38.05 -58.04
N ILE A 232 10.06 38.46 -57.49
CA ILE A 232 9.91 38.91 -56.12
C ILE A 232 8.83 38.09 -55.43
N SER A 233 8.86 38.10 -54.09
CA SER A 233 7.85 37.48 -53.25
C SER A 233 7.11 38.54 -52.46
N ASN A 234 5.77 38.58 -52.57
CA ASN A 234 4.93 39.37 -51.69
C ASN A 234 4.01 38.47 -50.87
N THR A 235 3.83 38.82 -49.60
CA THR A 235 2.92 38.13 -48.69
C THR A 235 1.77 39.05 -48.32
N LEU A 236 0.54 38.58 -48.52
CA LEU A 236 -0.68 39.17 -47.98
C LEU A 236 -1.13 38.30 -46.81
N ALA A 237 -1.30 38.87 -45.63
CA ALA A 237 -1.76 38.16 -44.44
C ALA A 237 -2.79 39.01 -43.69
N CYS A 238 -3.99 38.46 -43.46
CA CYS A 238 -5.04 39.15 -42.73
C CYS A 238 -6.04 38.19 -42.08
N PHE A 239 -6.77 38.70 -41.09
CA PHE A 239 -7.94 38.04 -40.53
C PHE A 239 -9.19 38.54 -41.24
N ILE A 240 -10.00 37.62 -41.77
CA ILE A 240 -11.27 37.97 -42.41
C ILE A 240 -12.41 37.14 -41.83
N ARG A 241 -13.56 37.78 -41.66
CA ARG A 241 -14.81 37.08 -41.38
C ARG A 241 -15.43 36.62 -42.68
N VAL A 242 -15.75 35.34 -42.81
CA VAL A 242 -16.30 34.70 -44.01
C VAL A 242 -17.70 34.17 -43.70
N THR A 243 -18.61 34.28 -44.66
CA THR A 243 -19.93 33.64 -44.64
C THR A 243 -20.01 32.57 -45.75
N LYS A 244 -20.97 31.65 -45.67
CA LYS A 244 -21.09 30.53 -46.64
C LYS A 244 -21.23 30.96 -48.12
N ARG A 245 -21.66 32.21 -48.37
CA ARG A 245 -21.85 32.76 -49.72
C ARG A 245 -20.66 33.58 -50.20
N ASP A 246 -19.72 33.88 -49.32
CA ASP A 246 -18.56 34.68 -49.68
C ASP A 246 -17.59 33.87 -50.53
N THR A 247 -16.94 34.58 -51.46
CA THR A 247 -15.91 34.05 -52.34
C THR A 247 -14.59 34.76 -52.09
N LEU A 248 -13.48 34.02 -52.11
CA LEU A 248 -12.14 34.62 -52.04
C LEU A 248 -11.40 34.39 -53.34
N SER A 249 -10.76 35.43 -53.86
CA SER A 249 -9.92 35.34 -55.05
C SER A 249 -8.66 36.17 -54.87
N VAL A 250 -7.62 35.80 -55.60
CA VAL A 250 -6.34 36.52 -55.59
C VAL A 250 -6.01 36.94 -56.99
N HIS A 251 -5.85 38.25 -57.19
CA HIS A 251 -5.61 38.84 -58.47
C HIS A 251 -4.16 39.33 -58.57
N CYS A 252 -3.52 39.08 -59.69
CA CYS A 252 -2.20 39.58 -60.04
C CYS A 252 -2.18 39.97 -61.53
N ILE A 253 -1.77 41.20 -61.82
CA ILE A 253 -1.82 41.76 -63.18
C ILE A 253 -0.68 41.23 -64.07
N GLN A 254 0.39 40.72 -63.47
CA GLN A 254 1.60 40.28 -64.17
C GLN A 254 1.84 38.78 -63.99
N SER A 255 2.63 38.18 -64.88
CA SER A 255 2.92 36.75 -64.86
C SER A 255 3.45 36.27 -63.50
N ILE A 256 2.85 35.20 -62.99
CA ILE A 256 3.32 34.50 -61.78
C ILE A 256 4.31 33.39 -62.16
N LEU A 257 5.16 33.04 -61.20
CA LEU A 257 5.96 31.82 -61.24
C LEU A 257 5.09 30.61 -60.84
N THR A 258 4.79 29.77 -61.83
CA THR A 258 3.99 28.54 -61.66
C THR A 258 4.52 27.66 -60.53
N LYS A 259 3.61 27.15 -59.69
CA LYS A 259 3.87 26.24 -58.55
C LYS A 259 4.76 26.79 -57.43
N THR A 260 5.03 28.09 -57.42
CA THR A 260 5.81 28.70 -56.34
C THR A 260 4.99 29.62 -55.44
N SER A 261 3.75 29.93 -55.81
CA SER A 261 2.83 30.75 -55.01
C SER A 261 1.92 29.86 -54.17
N TYR A 262 1.50 30.34 -52.99
CA TYR A 262 0.71 29.56 -52.03
C TYR A 262 -0.43 30.38 -51.42
N LEU A 263 -1.57 29.73 -51.20
CA LEU A 263 -2.72 30.24 -50.48
C LEU A 263 -3.01 29.30 -49.31
N THR A 264 -3.06 29.86 -48.09
CA THR A 264 -3.40 29.13 -46.88
C THR A 264 -4.54 29.83 -46.13
N LEU A 265 -5.55 29.06 -45.74
CA LEU A 265 -6.68 29.53 -44.95
C LEU A 265 -6.77 28.68 -43.67
N VAL A 266 -6.81 29.33 -42.50
CA VAL A 266 -6.98 28.66 -41.21
C VAL A 266 -8.22 29.22 -40.53
N ARG A 267 -9.25 28.38 -40.32
CA ARG A 267 -10.43 28.78 -39.52
C ARG A 267 -10.07 28.79 -38.04
N LEU A 268 -10.28 29.92 -37.39
CA LEU A 268 -9.91 30.15 -35.99
C LEU A 268 -11.12 30.15 -35.06
N SER A 269 -12.28 30.57 -35.56
CA SER A 269 -13.54 30.58 -34.80
C SER A 269 -14.73 30.37 -35.74
N GLU A 270 -15.88 30.06 -35.15
CA GLU A 270 -17.19 30.25 -35.80
C GLU A 270 -17.57 31.73 -35.91
#